data_AF-A0A7V0YCY9-F1
#
_entry.id   AF-A0A7V0YCY9-F1
#
_cell.length_a   1.000
_cell.length_b   1.000
_cell.length_c   1.000
_cell.angle_alpha   90.00
_cell.angle_beta   90.00
_cell.angle_gamma   90.00
#
_symmetry.space_group_name_H-M   'P 1'
#
loop_
_entity.id
_entity.type
_entity.pdbx_description
1 polymer ?
#
loop_
_entity_poly.entity_id
_entity_poly.type
_entity_poly.pdbx_seq_one_letter_code
_entity_poly.pdbx_strand_id
1 'polypeptide(L)'
;QVHIIRPNPLLEGLASGSWVYFAHSYYVEPREDHTILATTEYGRPFASVVGDGACFGLQFHPEKSQQAGLSILRRFVALAGEGRSGP
;
A
#
# COMPACT_ATOMS: atom_id res chain seq x y z
N GLN A 1 7.07 10.11 -1.40
CA GLN A 1 6.74 9.19 -2.52
C GLN A 1 6.65 7.78 -2.00
N VAL A 2 5.81 6.94 -2.59
CA VAL A 2 5.71 5.51 -2.25
C VAL A 2 6.61 4.69 -3.17
N HIS A 3 7.52 3.91 -2.60
CA HIS A 3 8.49 3.08 -3.33
C HIS A 3 8.16 1.61 -3.10
N ILE A 4 7.75 0.93 -4.18
CA ILE A 4 7.39 -0.49 -4.13
C ILE A 4 8.67 -1.30 -3.95
N ILE A 5 8.71 -2.12 -2.90
CA ILE A 5 9.85 -3.00 -2.62
C ILE A 5 9.52 -4.48 -2.86
N ARG A 6 8.23 -4.83 -2.86
CA ARG A 6 7.75 -6.18 -3.21
C ARG A 6 6.55 -6.08 -4.14
N PRO A 7 6.50 -6.92 -5.19
CA PRO A 7 5.31 -7.00 -6.03
C PRO A 7 4.14 -7.53 -5.19
N ASN A 8 2.98 -6.91 -5.33
CA ASN A 8 1.75 -7.36 -4.68
C ASN A 8 0.56 -6.99 -5.56
N PRO A 9 -0.46 -7.87 -5.67
CA PRO A 9 -1.66 -7.59 -6.43
C PRO A 9 -2.29 -6.25 -6.10
N LEU A 10 -2.33 -5.84 -4.81
CA LEU A 10 -2.88 -4.55 -4.37
C LEU A 10 -2.25 -3.32 -5.07
N LEU A 11 -0.97 -3.43 -5.42
CA LEU A 11 -0.17 -2.33 -5.96
C LEU A 11 -0.06 -2.36 -7.50
N GLU A 12 -0.78 -3.27 -8.16
CA GLU A 12 -0.83 -3.33 -9.62
C GLU A 12 -1.35 -2.02 -10.21
N GLY A 13 -0.61 -1.46 -11.17
CA GLY A 13 -0.94 -0.18 -11.80
C GLY A 13 -0.52 1.06 -10.99
N LEU A 14 0.08 0.90 -9.80
CA LEU A 14 0.73 2.00 -9.09
C LEU A 14 2.20 2.10 -9.56
N ALA A 15 2.60 3.27 -10.04
CA ALA A 15 4.00 3.51 -10.35
C ALA A 15 4.81 3.68 -9.05
N SER A 16 5.92 2.96 -8.92
CA SER A 16 6.89 3.21 -7.85
C SER A 16 7.43 4.64 -7.98
N GLY A 17 7.52 5.37 -6.86
CA GLY A 17 7.81 6.80 -6.83
C GLY A 17 6.58 7.71 -6.89
N SER A 18 5.35 7.17 -6.87
CA SER A 18 4.12 7.97 -6.88
C SER A 18 3.98 8.86 -5.64
N TRP A 19 3.36 10.03 -5.80
CA TRP A 19 3.01 10.90 -4.68
C TRP A 19 1.69 10.46 -4.04
N VAL A 20 1.66 10.43 -2.71
CA VAL A 20 0.51 10.07 -1.89
C VAL A 20 0.44 11.00 -0.68
N TYR A 21 -0.74 11.10 -0.07
CA TYR A 21 -1.01 12.05 1.02
C TYR A 21 -0.88 11.39 2.40
N PHE A 22 0.06 11.89 3.20
CA PHE A 22 0.29 11.45 4.59
C PHE A 22 -0.15 12.54 5.59
N ALA A 23 -0.69 12.12 6.73
CA ALA A 23 -1.03 13.00 7.85
C ALA A 23 -0.92 12.24 9.20
N HIS A 24 0.30 11.94 9.62
CA HIS A 24 0.56 11.14 10.84
C HIS A 24 1.89 11.55 11.50
N SER A 25 2.00 11.30 12.80
CA SER A 25 3.25 11.55 13.58
C SER A 25 4.01 10.26 13.93
N TYR A 26 3.36 9.11 13.78
CA TYR A 26 3.93 7.79 14.05
C TYR A 26 3.88 6.93 12.79
N TYR A 27 4.72 5.90 12.73
CA TYR A 27 4.69 4.90 11.67
C TYR A 27 4.86 3.51 12.30
N VAL A 28 4.43 2.48 11.57
CA VAL A 28 4.62 1.09 11.99
C VAL A 28 6.04 0.63 11.70
N GLU A 29 6.63 -0.09 12.64
CA GLU A 29 7.85 -0.88 12.45
C GLU A 29 7.44 -2.37 12.45
N PRO A 30 7.22 -2.97 11.26
CA PRO A 30 6.78 -4.36 11.17
C PRO A 30 7.85 -5.30 11.72
N ARG A 31 7.43 -6.33 12.47
CA ARG A 31 8.35 -7.35 12.99
C ARG A 31 8.88 -8.28 11.90
N GLU A 32 8.09 -8.46 10.85
CA GLU A 32 8.35 -9.42 9.79
C GLU A 32 8.53 -8.69 8.48
N ASP A 33 9.77 -8.64 7.98
CA ASP A 33 10.14 -7.87 6.81
C ASP A 33 9.30 -8.22 5.58
N HIS A 34 8.90 -9.49 5.43
CA HIS A 34 8.16 -9.97 4.27
C HIS A 34 6.78 -9.30 4.11
N THR A 35 6.23 -8.76 5.19
CA THR A 35 4.94 -8.04 5.19
C THR A 35 5.04 -6.64 4.57
N ILE A 36 6.24 -6.07 4.40
CA ILE A 36 6.41 -4.71 3.87
C ILE A 36 6.27 -4.74 2.34
N LEU A 37 5.29 -4.03 1.78
CA LEU A 37 5.09 -4.02 0.32
C LEU A 37 5.70 -2.78 -0.34
N ALA A 38 5.65 -1.65 0.37
CA ALA A 38 6.23 -0.39 -0.09
C ALA A 38 6.72 0.47 1.07
N THR A 39 7.75 1.28 0.80
CA THR A 39 8.33 2.22 1.75
C THR A 39 8.17 3.67 1.30
N THR A 40 8.26 4.59 2.26
CA THR A 40 8.40 6.02 2.02
C THR A 40 9.55 6.55 2.86
N GLU A 41 10.24 7.57 2.36
CA GLU A 41 11.27 8.28 3.11
C GLU A 41 10.74 9.62 3.62
N TYR A 42 10.83 9.82 4.93
CA TYR A 42 10.61 11.11 5.60
C TYR A 42 11.52 11.18 6.83
N GLY A 43 12.71 11.78 6.66
CA GLY A 43 13.81 11.72 7.64
C GLY A 43 14.49 10.34 7.72
N ARG A 44 13.70 9.26 7.73
CA ARG A 44 14.14 7.87 7.57
C ARG A 44 13.15 7.06 6.73
N PRO A 45 13.56 5.93 6.14
CA PRO A 45 12.64 4.98 5.51
C PRO A 45 11.67 4.37 6.54
N PHE A 46 10.40 4.22 6.16
CA PHE A 46 9.39 3.51 6.94
C PHE A 46 8.43 2.73 6.02
N ALA A 47 7.74 1.74 6.59
CA ALA A 47 6.73 0.95 5.89
C ALA A 47 5.48 1.80 5.61
N SER A 48 5.25 2.17 4.35
CA SER A 48 4.07 2.95 3.93
C SER A 48 2.91 2.07 3.48
N VAL A 49 3.22 0.83 3.07
CA VAL A 49 2.25 -0.20 2.75
C VAL A 49 2.73 -1.53 3.33
N VAL A 50 1.84 -2.22 4.03
CA VAL A 50 2.04 -3.59 4.50
C VAL A 50 0.93 -4.50 3.99
N GLY A 51 1.22 -5.79 3.87
CA GLY A 51 0.21 -6.79 3.56
C GLY A 51 0.67 -8.23 3.81
N ASP A 52 -0.28 -9.05 4.22
CA ASP A 52 -0.12 -10.50 4.41
C ASP A 52 -1.47 -11.18 4.14
N GLY A 53 -1.46 -12.18 3.25
CA GLY A 53 -2.68 -12.81 2.74
C GLY A 53 -3.70 -11.81 2.20
N ALA A 54 -4.88 -11.76 2.82
CA ALA A 54 -5.97 -10.86 2.48
C ALA A 54 -6.02 -9.58 3.33
N CYS A 55 -5.03 -9.36 4.21
CA CYS A 55 -4.95 -8.19 5.08
C CYS A 55 -3.96 -7.17 4.50
N PHE A 56 -4.37 -5.90 4.44
CA PHE A 56 -3.56 -4.82 3.91
C PHE A 56 -3.64 -3.60 4.84
N GLY A 57 -2.52 -2.88 4.96
CA GLY A 57 -2.41 -1.64 5.70
C GLY A 57 -1.76 -0.55 4.87
N LEU A 58 -2.37 0.64 4.85
CA LEU A 58 -1.86 1.83 4.17
C LEU A 58 -1.64 2.92 5.22
N GLN A 59 -0.43 3.50 5.25
CA GLN A 59 -0.14 4.60 6.18
C GLN A 59 -0.62 5.96 5.64
N PHE A 60 -0.74 6.10 4.32
CA PHE A 60 -1.31 7.26 3.65
C PHE A 60 -2.82 7.13 3.44
N HIS A 61 -3.47 8.24 3.08
CA HIS A 61 -4.88 8.32 2.74
C HIS A 61 -5.10 8.11 1.23
N PRO A 62 -5.47 6.90 0.76
CA PRO A 62 -5.68 6.67 -0.67
C PRO A 62 -6.80 7.57 -1.23
N GLU A 63 -7.84 7.88 -0.45
CA GLU A 63 -8.93 8.77 -0.83
C GLU A 63 -8.49 10.22 -1.07
N LYS A 64 -7.33 10.63 -0.53
CA LYS A 64 -6.73 11.97 -0.71
C LYS A 64 -5.51 11.96 -1.65
N SER A 65 -5.20 10.81 -2.26
CA SER A 65 -3.96 10.61 -3.04
C SER A 65 -4.18 10.61 -4.56
N GLN A 66 -5.26 11.24 -5.04
CA GLN A 66 -5.55 11.43 -6.46
C GLN A 66 -5.49 10.10 -7.25
N GLN A 67 -4.85 10.11 -8.44
CA GLN A 67 -4.77 8.93 -9.31
C GLN A 67 -4.03 7.76 -8.65
N ALA A 68 -2.98 8.02 -7.89
CA ALA A 68 -2.24 6.98 -7.17
C ALA A 68 -3.15 6.26 -6.17
N GLY A 69 -3.91 7.04 -5.38
CA GLY A 69 -4.89 6.50 -4.45
C GLY A 69 -6.04 5.75 -5.12
N LEU A 70 -6.56 6.28 -6.23
CA LEU A 70 -7.63 5.65 -6.99
C LEU A 70 -7.20 4.31 -7.60
N SER A 71 -5.97 4.18 -8.09
CA SER A 71 -5.42 2.91 -8.57
C SER A 71 -5.44 1.84 -7.48
N ILE A 72 -5.00 2.18 -6.27
CA ILE A 72 -4.99 1.26 -5.12
C ILE A 72 -6.42 0.87 -4.73
N LEU A 73 -7.34 1.83 -4.62
CA LEU A 73 -8.73 1.54 -4.24
C LEU A 73 -9.44 0.65 -5.27
N ARG A 74 -9.24 0.89 -6.57
CA ARG A 74 -9.77 0.02 -7.63
C ARG A 74 -9.28 -1.40 -7.46
N ARG A 75 -7.99 -1.56 -7.16
CA ARG A 75 -7.40 -2.88 -7.02
C ARG A 75 -7.85 -3.58 -5.75
N PHE A 76 -7.97 -2.86 -4.64
CA PHE A 76 -8.54 -3.37 -3.40
C PHE A 76 -9.96 -3.93 -3.61
N VAL A 77 -10.83 -3.20 -4.30
CA VAL A 77 -12.20 -3.67 -4.62
C VAL A 77 -12.18 -4.89 -5.53
N ALA A 78 -11.31 -4.92 -6.55
CA ALA A 78 -11.18 -6.07 -7.44
C ALA A 78 -10.77 -7.33 -6.68
N LEU A 79 -9.76 -7.23 -5.80
CA LEU A 79 -9.30 -8.35 -4.97
C LEU A 79 -10.38 -8.89 -4.02
N ALA A 80 -11.19 -8.00 -3.44
CA ALA A 80 -12.33 -8.40 -2.62
C ALA A 80 -13.40 -9.17 -3.43
N GLY A 81 -13.58 -8.84 -4.71
CA GLY A 81 -14.46 -9.58 -5.62
C GLY A 81 -13.89 -10.94 -6.03
N GLU A 82 -12.59 -11.01 -6.32
CA GLU A 82 -11.88 -12.24 -6.66
C GLU A 82 -11.92 -13.26 -5.52
N GLY A 83 -11.77 -12.81 -4.27
CA GLY A 83 -11.87 -13.66 -3.08
C GLY A 83 -13.24 -14.30 -2.85
N ARG A 84 -14.31 -13.80 -3.48
CA ARG A 84 -15.65 -14.42 -3.47
C ARG A 84 -15.85 -15.49 -4.55
N SER A 85 -14.82 -15.74 -5.36
CA SER A 85 -14.84 -16.66 -6.51
C SER A 85 -14.07 -17.96 -6.25
N GLY A 86 -13.63 -18.20 -5.01
CA GLY A 86 -13.15 -19.51 -4.57
C GLY A 86 -14.32 -20.50 -4.40
N PRO A 87 -14.07 -21.82 -4.55
CA PRO A 87 -15.11 -22.86 -4.46
C PRO A 87 -15.84 -22.87 -3.12
#